data_AF-A0A661ENP5-F1
#
_entry.id   AF-A0A661ENP5-F1
#
_cell.length_a   1.000
_cell.length_b   1.000
_cell.length_c   1.000
_cell.angle_alpha   90.00
_cell.angle_beta   90.00
_cell.angle_gamma   90.00
#
_symmetry.space_group_name_H-M   'P 1'
#
loop_
_entity.id
_entity.type
_entity.pdbx_description
1 polymer ?
#
loop_
_entity_poly.entity_id
_entity_poly.type
_entity_poly.pdbx_seq_one_letter_code
_entity_poly.pdbx_strand_id
1 'polypeptide(L)'
;DSQAATPDCDGIAANWANGWLVFVDDNGNQTFDAGEFLITRGSPSGSIDIVVSHGEIGFANDGFLATGSTLFNLCDDRGINHGRQMSLSITGRPEISKTFVANTDCTDTSP
;
A
#
# COMPACT_ATOMS: atom_id res chain seq x y z
N ASP A 1 25.26 -9.78 -7.39
CA ASP A 1 25.21 -8.75 -6.35
C ASP A 1 24.65 -9.41 -5.09
N SER A 2 25.53 -9.87 -4.20
CA SER A 2 25.22 -10.88 -3.17
C SER A 2 25.23 -10.31 -1.75
N GLN A 3 24.92 -9.02 -1.61
CA GLN A 3 24.93 -8.35 -0.31
C GLN A 3 23.90 -7.21 -0.20
N ALA A 4 22.81 -7.28 -0.97
CA ALA A 4 21.64 -6.48 -0.61
C ALA A 4 21.07 -7.09 0.68
N ALA A 5 21.03 -6.31 1.76
CA ALA A 5 20.30 -6.68 2.96
C ALA A 5 18.88 -7.12 2.59
N THR A 6 18.33 -8.11 3.29
CA THR A 6 16.91 -8.48 3.19
C THR A 6 16.11 -7.18 3.32
N PRO A 7 15.40 -6.73 2.26
CA PRO A 7 14.64 -5.50 2.35
C PRO A 7 13.57 -5.67 3.43
N ASP A 8 13.36 -4.64 4.24
CA ASP A 8 12.39 -4.68 5.32
C ASP A 8 11.32 -3.61 5.08
N CYS A 9 10.11 -3.88 5.55
CA CYS A 9 9.10 -2.84 5.69
C CYS A 9 9.52 -1.96 6.88
N ASP A 10 9.31 -0.64 6.81
CA ASP A 10 9.80 0.29 7.85
C ASP A 10 9.07 0.16 9.21
N GLY A 11 8.24 -0.87 9.40
CA GLY A 11 7.44 -1.15 10.59
C GLY A 11 6.33 -0.12 10.84
N ILE A 12 6.26 0.92 9.99
CA ILE A 12 5.19 1.91 10.00
C ILE A 12 4.20 1.44 8.95
N ALA A 13 3.19 0.71 9.39
CA ALA A 13 2.16 0.06 8.58
C ALA A 13 1.26 1.02 7.76
N ALA A 14 1.78 2.12 7.22
CA ALA A 14 1.02 3.08 6.41
C ALA A 14 1.86 3.91 5.42
N ASN A 15 3.20 3.86 5.40
CA ASN A 15 3.97 4.77 4.54
C ASN A 15 4.35 4.17 3.17
N TRP A 16 3.35 4.01 2.30
CA TRP A 16 3.54 3.53 0.93
C TRP A 16 4.34 4.47 0.02
N ALA A 17 4.54 5.74 0.45
CA ALA A 17 5.34 6.72 -0.29
C ALA A 17 6.85 6.45 -0.19
N ASN A 18 7.30 5.71 0.83
CA ASN A 18 8.70 5.31 1.01
C ASN A 18 9.12 4.12 0.13
N GLY A 19 8.18 3.52 -0.60
CA GLY A 19 8.37 2.27 -1.33
C GLY A 19 7.55 1.13 -0.72
N TRP A 20 7.61 -0.03 -1.36
CA TRP A 20 6.81 -1.19 -0.97
C TRP A 20 7.47 -2.48 -1.48
N LEU A 21 7.09 -3.61 -0.89
CA LEU A 21 7.50 -4.95 -1.28
C LEU A 21 6.28 -5.77 -1.70
N VAL A 22 6.46 -6.67 -2.66
CA VAL A 22 5.52 -7.74 -2.97
C VAL A 22 6.29 -9.04 -2.87
N PHE A 23 5.82 -9.95 -2.02
CA PHE A 23 6.48 -11.21 -1.71
C PHE A 23 5.45 -12.31 -1.47
N VAL A 24 5.92 -13.55 -1.46
CA VAL A 24 5.14 -14.71 -1.01
C VAL A 24 5.30 -14.82 0.49
N ASP A 25 4.20 -14.62 1.21
CA ASP A 25 4.13 -14.80 2.67
C ASP A 25 3.76 -16.26 2.96
N ASP A 26 4.77 -17.10 3.22
CA ASP A 26 4.58 -18.54 3.39
C ASP A 26 4.02 -18.89 4.77
N ASN A 27 4.15 -17.99 5.75
CA ASN A 27 3.78 -18.25 7.14
C ASN A 27 2.54 -17.44 7.61
N GLY A 28 2.05 -16.51 6.80
CA GLY A 28 0.86 -15.69 7.03
C GLY A 28 1.04 -14.55 8.02
N ASN A 29 2.27 -14.10 8.28
CA ASN A 29 2.56 -13.08 9.29
C ASN A 29 2.63 -11.64 8.73
N GLN A 30 2.41 -11.45 7.43
CA GLN A 30 2.42 -10.15 6.73
C GLN A 30 3.78 -9.41 6.80
N THR A 31 4.85 -10.11 7.16
CA THR A 31 6.21 -9.59 7.25
C THR A 31 7.08 -10.32 6.24
N PHE A 32 8.00 -9.63 5.58
CA PHE A 32 8.92 -10.31 4.66
C PHE A 32 10.05 -10.99 5.46
N ASP A 33 10.07 -12.32 5.44
CA ASP A 33 11.01 -13.13 6.20
C ASP A 33 12.20 -13.64 5.36
N ALA A 34 13.29 -13.99 6.06
CA ALA A 34 14.44 -14.61 5.43
C ALA A 34 14.07 -15.98 4.83
N GLY A 35 14.20 -16.09 3.50
CA GLY A 35 13.88 -17.31 2.76
C GLY A 35 12.58 -17.22 1.95
N GLU A 36 11.76 -16.20 2.20
CA GLU A 36 10.57 -15.93 1.40
C GLU A 36 10.91 -15.38 0.02
N PHE A 37 10.01 -15.62 -0.93
CA PHE A 37 10.22 -15.22 -2.31
C PHE A 37 9.78 -13.77 -2.53
N LEU A 38 10.76 -12.87 -2.64
CA LEU A 38 10.51 -11.50 -3.09
C LEU A 38 10.16 -11.48 -4.58
N ILE A 39 8.93 -11.06 -4.90
CA ILE A 39 8.44 -10.94 -6.27
C ILE A 39 8.94 -9.63 -6.89
N THR A 40 8.74 -8.51 -6.20
CA THR A 40 9.17 -7.19 -6.68
C THR A 40 9.18 -6.15 -5.55
N ARG A 41 9.73 -4.96 -5.84
CA ARG A 41 9.75 -3.80 -4.94
C ARG A 41 9.48 -2.50 -5.69
N GLY A 42 8.81 -1.57 -5.03
CA GLY A 42 8.60 -0.20 -5.50
C GLY A 42 9.61 0.77 -4.87
N SER A 43 10.10 1.72 -5.66
CA SER A 43 10.88 2.85 -5.16
C SER A 43 9.97 3.92 -4.53
N PRO A 44 10.52 4.82 -3.69
CA PRO A 44 9.77 5.96 -3.17
C PRO A 44 9.07 6.77 -4.26
N SER A 45 7.88 7.27 -3.96
CA SER A 45 7.00 8.01 -4.89
C SER A 45 7.50 9.42 -5.24
N GLY A 46 8.46 9.95 -4.48
CA GLY A 46 9.02 11.28 -4.67
C GLY A 46 8.14 12.37 -4.07
N SER A 47 7.47 13.17 -4.91
CA SER A 47 6.64 14.30 -4.48
C SER A 47 5.16 13.96 -4.30
N ILE A 48 4.80 12.68 -4.36
CA ILE A 48 3.42 12.21 -4.18
C ILE A 48 3.30 11.60 -2.78
N ASP A 49 2.42 12.18 -1.97
CA ASP A 49 2.03 11.60 -0.69
C ASP A 49 1.02 10.47 -0.93
N ILE A 50 1.19 9.36 -0.21
CA ILE A 50 0.28 8.22 -0.25
C ILE A 50 -0.23 7.99 1.18
N VAL A 51 -1.50 8.30 1.42
CA VAL A 51 -2.18 8.06 2.70
C VAL A 51 -3.07 6.84 2.54
N VAL A 52 -2.95 5.89 3.46
CA VAL A 52 -3.71 4.63 3.43
C VAL A 52 -4.47 4.41 4.74
N SER A 53 -5.61 3.74 4.67
CA SER A 53 -6.36 3.34 5.89
C SER A 53 -5.62 2.28 6.72
N HIS A 54 -4.86 1.41 6.05
CA HIS A 54 -3.89 0.48 6.63
C HIS A 54 -2.90 0.06 5.53
N GLY A 55 -1.69 -0.29 5.92
CA GLY A 55 -0.56 -0.42 4.99
C GLY A 55 -0.17 -1.83 4.61
N GLU A 56 -0.76 -2.86 5.20
CA GLU A 56 -0.49 -4.25 4.82
C GLU A 56 -1.58 -4.79 3.90
N ILE A 57 -1.19 -5.31 2.75
CA ILE A 57 -2.10 -5.95 1.79
C ILE A 57 -1.69 -7.41 1.62
N GLY A 58 -2.53 -8.30 2.17
CA GLY A 58 -2.40 -9.74 1.93
C GLY A 58 -3.45 -10.21 0.92
N PHE A 59 -3.01 -10.80 -0.19
CA PHE A 59 -3.89 -11.51 -1.12
C PHE A 59 -3.89 -13.00 -0.80
N ALA A 60 -5.07 -13.59 -0.63
CA ALA A 60 -5.26 -15.03 -0.58
C ALA A 60 -5.11 -15.65 -1.98
N ASN A 61 -5.04 -16.98 -2.04
CA ASN A 61 -4.86 -17.73 -3.29
C ASN A 61 -6.03 -17.61 -4.29
N ASP A 62 -7.20 -17.20 -3.83
CA ASP A 62 -8.37 -16.89 -4.66
C ASP A 62 -8.40 -15.43 -5.15
N GLY A 63 -7.40 -14.63 -4.77
CA GLY A 63 -7.28 -13.22 -5.10
C GLY A 63 -8.04 -12.28 -4.15
N PHE A 64 -8.69 -12.78 -3.10
CA PHE A 64 -9.39 -11.95 -2.13
C PHE A 64 -8.40 -11.38 -1.11
N LEU A 65 -8.76 -10.28 -0.45
CA LEU A 65 -7.92 -9.69 0.57
C LEU A 65 -8.10 -10.40 1.91
N ALA A 66 -6.99 -10.92 2.46
CA ALA A 66 -6.92 -11.43 3.82
C ALA A 66 -6.89 -10.31 4.87
N THR A 67 -6.43 -9.11 4.49
CA THR A 67 -6.31 -7.94 5.39
C THR A 67 -7.53 -7.00 5.35
N GLY A 68 -8.56 -7.34 4.57
CA GLY A 68 -9.75 -6.52 4.38
C GLY A 68 -9.55 -5.39 3.35
N SER A 69 -10.64 -4.72 3.00
CA SER A 69 -10.61 -3.60 2.03
C SER A 69 -9.76 -2.44 2.54
N THR A 70 -9.16 -1.69 1.61
CA THR A 70 -8.36 -0.51 1.94
C THR A 70 -8.58 0.61 0.94
N LEU A 71 -8.25 1.84 1.35
CA LEU A 71 -8.25 3.03 0.52
C LEU A 71 -6.85 3.62 0.45
N PHE A 72 -6.48 4.06 -0.74
CA PHE A 72 -5.26 4.80 -1.04
C PHE A 72 -5.62 6.19 -1.52
N ASN A 73 -5.05 7.19 -0.89
CA ASN A 73 -5.19 8.59 -1.26
C ASN A 73 -3.84 9.08 -1.75
N LEU A 74 -3.77 9.39 -3.04
CA LEU A 74 -2.59 9.91 -3.71
C LEU A 74 -2.75 11.42 -3.84
N CYS A 75 -1.89 12.16 -3.16
CA CYS A 75 -1.94 13.61 -3.08
C CYS A 75 -0.61 14.26 -3.40
N ASP A 76 -0.67 15.54 -3.72
CA ASP A 76 0.50 16.41 -3.88
C ASP A 76 0.14 17.86 -3.56
N ASP A 77 1.12 18.74 -3.71
CA ASP A 77 1.04 20.17 -3.40
C ASP A 77 0.03 20.97 -4.24
N ARG A 78 -0.52 20.37 -5.32
CA ARG A 78 -1.56 21.00 -6.14
C ARG A 78 -2.94 20.90 -5.49
N GLY A 79 -3.07 20.12 -4.41
CA GLY A 79 -4.27 19.99 -3.59
C GLY A 79 -5.27 18.96 -4.10
N ILE A 80 -6.36 18.79 -3.35
CA ILE A 80 -7.31 17.68 -3.48
C ILE A 80 -7.94 17.52 -4.88
N ASN A 81 -8.14 18.63 -5.60
CA ASN A 81 -8.71 18.59 -6.96
C ASN A 81 -7.78 17.91 -7.99
N HIS A 82 -6.50 17.70 -7.63
CA HIS A 82 -5.51 17.03 -8.44
C HIS A 82 -5.20 15.61 -7.97
N GLY A 83 -5.61 15.26 -6.75
CA GLY A 83 -5.39 13.95 -6.14
C GLY A 83 -6.17 12.81 -6.81
N ARG A 84 -5.83 11.57 -6.45
CA ARG A 84 -6.54 10.36 -6.85
C ARG A 84 -6.83 9.52 -5.63
N GLN A 85 -7.97 8.85 -5.64
CA GLN A 85 -8.27 7.81 -4.68
C GLN A 85 -8.27 6.46 -5.40
N MET A 86 -7.64 5.45 -4.80
CA MET A 86 -7.80 4.07 -5.22
C MET A 86 -8.46 3.29 -4.08
N SER A 87 -9.54 2.59 -4.36
CA SER A 87 -10.13 1.62 -3.45
C SER A 87 -9.73 0.21 -3.86
N LEU A 88 -9.45 -0.63 -2.87
CA LEU A 88 -9.22 -2.05 -3.06
C LEU A 88 -10.30 -2.80 -2.27
N SER A 89 -11.24 -3.41 -2.99
CA SER A 89 -12.32 -4.17 -2.35
C SER A 89 -11.79 -5.47 -1.73
N ILE A 90 -12.56 -6.06 -0.82
CA ILE A 90 -12.21 -7.36 -0.23
C ILE A 90 -12.12 -8.50 -1.26
N THR A 91 -12.69 -8.32 -2.45
CA THR A 91 -12.56 -9.27 -3.58
C THR A 91 -11.27 -9.05 -4.38
N GLY A 92 -10.33 -8.23 -3.88
CA GLY A 92 -9.06 -7.91 -4.51
C GLY A 92 -9.16 -7.02 -5.75
N ARG A 93 -10.31 -6.38 -6.00
CA ARG A 93 -10.52 -5.55 -7.19
C ARG A 93 -10.08 -4.10 -6.92
N PRO A 94 -9.06 -3.57 -7.61
CA PRO A 94 -8.71 -2.16 -7.52
C PRO A 94 -9.65 -1.30 -8.37
N GLU A 95 -9.98 -0.12 -7.87
CA GLU A 95 -10.75 0.91 -8.58
C GLU A 95 -10.14 2.29 -8.32
N ILE A 96 -10.05 3.13 -9.36
CA ILE A 96 -9.45 4.46 -9.28
C ILE A 96 -10.52 5.53 -9.51
N SER A 97 -10.53 6.54 -8.65
CA SER A 97 -11.41 7.70 -8.69
C SER A 97 -10.63 9.01 -8.69
N LYS A 98 -11.22 10.03 -9.31
CA LYS A 98 -10.77 11.44 -9.21
C LYS A 98 -11.46 12.19 -8.07
N THR A 99 -12.47 11.58 -7.48
CA THR A 99 -13.26 12.13 -6.38
C THR A 99 -12.97 11.28 -5.16
N PHE A 100 -12.54 11.92 -4.07
CA PHE A 100 -12.39 11.26 -2.78
C PHE A 100 -13.77 10.96 -2.19
N VAL A 101 -13.90 9.83 -1.51
CA VAL A 101 -15.02 9.65 -0.57
C VAL A 101 -14.94 10.78 0.48
N ALA A 102 -16.10 11.29 0.89
CA ALA A 102 -16.15 12.40 1.84
C ALA A 102 -15.33 12.08 3.11
N ASN A 103 -14.50 13.02 3.55
CA ASN A 103 -13.62 12.90 4.72
C ASN A 103 -12.63 11.73 4.64
N THR A 104 -12.11 11.45 3.45
CA THR A 104 -11.05 10.43 3.26
C THR A 104 -9.93 11.00 2.41
N ASP A 105 -9.70 12.31 2.43
CA ASP A 105 -8.62 12.93 1.68
C ASP A 105 -7.33 12.99 2.51
N CYS A 106 -6.22 13.43 1.89
CA CYS A 106 -4.92 13.49 2.58
C CYS A 106 -4.80 14.61 3.62
N THR A 107 -5.83 15.43 3.82
CA THR A 107 -5.87 16.44 4.87
C THR A 107 -6.65 15.95 6.11
N ASP A 108 -7.32 14.80 6.01
CA ASP A 108 -7.93 14.15 7.15
C ASP A 108 -6.88 13.37 7.96
N THR A 109 -6.76 13.70 9.24
CA THR A 109 -5.83 13.02 10.16
C THR A 109 -6.36 11.68 10.68
N SER A 110 -7.56 11.25 10.24
CA SER A 110 -8.14 9.95 10.57
C SER A 110 -8.90 9.37 9.37
N PRO A 111 -8.21 8.66 8.46
CA PRO A 111 -8.87 7.94 7.36
C PRO A 111 -9.81 6.83 7.86
#